data_AF-A0AAD5D4W1-F1
#
_entry.id   AF-A0AAD5D4W1-F1
#
_cell.length_a   1.000
_cell.length_b   1.000
_cell.length_c   1.000
_cell.angle_alpha   90.00
_cell.angle_beta   90.00
_cell.angle_gamma   90.00
#
_symmetry.space_group_name_H-M   'P 1'
#
loop_
_entity.id
_entity.type
_entity.pdbx_description
1 polymer ?
#
loop_
_entity_poly.entity_id
_entity_poly.type
_entity_poly.pdbx_seq_one_letter_code
_entity_poly.pdbx_strand_id
1 'polypeptide(L)'
;MIRGAFIELYKGLGYLKTYRHLNMLAFAKILKKFDKVTSKQVLPIYLKVVESSYFNSSNKIIKLADEVEEIFVKQFTEDNRRKAMKYLKPTQRKESHAVTFFIGLFTGCFIALFVGYAIMAHTTGTYGPQTNTIYMETVYPLLSMFSLLFLHFFLYGCNIFMWRKTLGVLFVHLSLMEKGYTYSQVELIPGLLLLAFLVLLVCPIDIVYKSSRYRLLSVLRNIILSPLYKVVMLDFFMADQLCSQ
;
A
#
# COMPACT_ATOMS: atom_id res chain seq x y z
N MET A 1 -18.32 4.32 28.78
CA MET A 1 -19.05 3.17 28.19
C MET A 1 -20.30 3.61 27.42
N ILE A 2 -21.24 4.34 28.04
CA ILE A 2 -22.50 4.79 27.40
C ILE A 2 -22.27 5.59 26.11
N ARG A 3 -21.36 6.57 26.12
CA ARG A 3 -21.02 7.38 24.94
C ARG A 3 -20.59 6.54 23.72
N GLY A 4 -19.81 5.48 23.96
CA GLY A 4 -19.38 4.56 22.90
C GLY A 4 -20.55 3.74 22.34
N ALA A 5 -21.46 3.28 23.20
CA ALA A 5 -22.67 2.58 22.78
C ALA A 5 -23.58 3.44 21.89
N PHE A 6 -23.73 4.74 22.21
CA PHE A 6 -24.48 5.67 21.35
C PHE A 6 -23.81 5.89 19.99
N ILE A 7 -22.48 6.00 19.95
CA ILE A 7 -21.73 6.14 18.68
C ILE A 7 -21.90 4.88 17.83
N GLU A 8 -21.78 3.69 18.41
CA GLU A 8 -21.92 2.43 17.69
C GLU A 8 -23.37 2.21 17.22
N LEU A 9 -24.36 2.57 18.03
CA LEU A 9 -25.78 2.55 17.65
C LEU A 9 -26.04 3.48 16.46
N TYR A 10 -25.59 4.74 16.53
CA TYR A 10 -25.75 5.71 15.44
C TYR A 10 -25.08 5.23 14.14
N LYS A 11 -23.90 4.63 14.25
CA LYS A 11 -23.18 4.01 13.14
C LYS A 11 -23.96 2.83 12.55
N GLY A 12 -24.55 1.98 13.39
CA GLY A 12 -25.43 0.87 12.99
C GLY A 12 -26.67 1.35 12.23
N LEU A 13 -27.32 2.42 12.69
CA LEU A 13 -28.44 3.07 11.99
C LEU A 13 -28.00 3.62 10.63
N GLY A 14 -26.79 4.18 10.56
CA GLY A 14 -26.15 4.57 9.31
C GLY A 14 -25.98 3.41 8.32
N TYR A 15 -25.54 2.24 8.80
CA TYR A 15 -25.42 1.04 7.98
C TYR A 15 -26.77 0.53 7.48
N LEU A 16 -27.82 0.56 8.30
CA LEU A 16 -29.17 0.19 7.89
C LEU A 16 -29.71 1.12 6.80
N LYS A 17 -29.45 2.44 6.90
CA LYS A 17 -29.81 3.40 5.85
C LYS A 17 -29.09 3.10 4.53
N THR A 18 -27.80 2.78 4.59
CA THR A 18 -27.01 2.38 3.41
C THR A 18 -27.50 1.05 2.84
N TYR A 19 -27.82 0.07 3.69
CA TYR A 19 -28.38 -1.22 3.29
C TYR A 19 -29.69 -1.04 2.51
N ARG A 20 -30.62 -0.21 3.00
CA ARG A 20 -31.86 0.11 2.28
C ARG A 20 -31.56 0.67 0.89
N HIS A 21 -30.66 1.65 0.80
CA HIS A 21 -30.31 2.29 -0.47
C HIS A 21 -29.66 1.33 -1.47
N LEU A 22 -28.68 0.54 -1.02
CA LEU A 22 -27.98 -0.44 -1.87
C LEU A 22 -28.93 -1.52 -2.39
N ASN A 23 -29.83 -2.03 -1.54
CA ASN A 23 -30.80 -3.03 -1.96
C ASN A 23 -31.81 -2.47 -2.96
N MET A 24 -32.33 -1.26 -2.76
CA MET A 24 -33.20 -0.61 -3.76
C MET A 24 -32.51 -0.48 -5.12
N LEU A 25 -31.24 -0.08 -5.13
CA LEU A 25 -30.44 -0.02 -6.37
C LEU A 25 -30.21 -1.39 -6.99
N ALA A 26 -29.98 -2.43 -6.17
CA ALA A 26 -29.81 -3.80 -6.64
C ALA A 26 -31.10 -4.32 -7.31
N PHE A 27 -32.26 -4.11 -6.69
CA PHE A 27 -33.56 -4.44 -7.29
C PHE A 27 -33.79 -3.70 -8.60
N ALA A 28 -33.51 -2.39 -8.65
CA ALA A 28 -33.62 -1.63 -9.90
C ALA A 28 -32.70 -2.17 -11.01
N LYS A 29 -31.46 -2.55 -10.67
CA LYS A 29 -30.48 -3.09 -11.64
C LYS A 29 -30.86 -4.48 -12.14
N ILE A 30 -31.30 -5.38 -11.25
CA ILE A 30 -31.65 -6.75 -11.65
C ILE A 30 -32.92 -6.76 -12.51
N LEU A 31 -33.91 -5.93 -12.17
CA LEU A 31 -35.12 -5.77 -12.97
C LEU A 31 -34.81 -5.15 -14.35
N LYS A 32 -33.95 -4.12 -14.40
CA LYS A 32 -33.46 -3.57 -15.69
C LYS A 32 -32.75 -4.63 -16.53
N LYS A 33 -31.96 -5.50 -15.91
CA LYS A 33 -31.29 -6.61 -16.61
C LYS A 33 -32.30 -7.63 -17.12
N PHE A 34 -33.30 -7.98 -16.33
CA PHE A 34 -34.37 -8.90 -16.70
C PHE A 34 -35.18 -8.39 -17.90
N ASP A 35 -35.61 -7.13 -17.87
CA ASP A 35 -36.33 -6.49 -18.96
C ASP A 35 -35.51 -6.51 -20.26
N LYS A 36 -34.20 -6.22 -20.16
CA LYS A 36 -33.29 -6.25 -21.31
C LYS A 36 -33.10 -7.64 -21.93
N VAL A 37 -33.09 -8.71 -21.11
CA VAL A 37 -32.89 -10.09 -21.59
C VAL A 37 -34.19 -10.68 -22.14
N THR A 38 -35.32 -10.37 -21.51
CA THR A 38 -36.62 -10.99 -21.84
C THR A 38 -37.45 -10.14 -22.81
N SER A 39 -37.01 -8.91 -23.11
CA SER A 39 -37.76 -7.92 -23.91
C SER A 39 -39.19 -7.67 -23.40
N LYS A 40 -39.40 -7.82 -22.08
CA LYS A 40 -40.67 -7.52 -21.38
C LYS A 40 -40.49 -6.26 -20.53
N GLN A 41 -41.52 -5.44 -20.38
CA GLN A 41 -41.50 -4.24 -19.52
C GLN A 41 -42.13 -4.55 -18.16
N VAL A 42 -41.42 -5.29 -17.29
CA VAL A 42 -41.92 -5.64 -15.95
C VAL A 42 -41.29 -4.81 -14.83
N LEU A 43 -40.21 -4.07 -15.11
CA LEU A 43 -39.56 -3.15 -14.16
C LEU A 43 -40.54 -2.28 -13.36
N PRO A 44 -41.47 -1.50 -13.95
CA PRO A 44 -42.31 -0.58 -13.18
C PRO A 44 -43.27 -1.30 -12.23
N ILE A 45 -43.72 -2.51 -12.59
CA ILE A 45 -44.66 -3.30 -11.78
C ILE A 45 -43.95 -3.81 -10.52
N TYR A 46 -42.81 -4.48 -10.70
CA TYR A 46 -42.07 -5.05 -9.56
C TYR A 46 -41.35 -3.98 -8.73
N LEU A 47 -40.87 -2.90 -9.35
CA LEU A 47 -40.26 -1.79 -8.60
C LEU A 47 -41.26 -1.16 -7.64
N LYS A 48 -42.52 -0.95 -8.08
CA LYS A 48 -43.59 -0.42 -7.21
C LYS A 48 -43.86 -1.33 -6.00
N VAL A 49 -43.85 -2.65 -6.21
CA VAL A 49 -43.98 -3.63 -5.11
C VAL A 49 -42.81 -3.51 -4.13
N VAL A 50 -41.58 -3.46 -4.65
CA VAL A 50 -40.37 -3.30 -3.82
C VAL A 50 -40.39 -1.98 -3.05
N GLU A 51 -40.80 -0.88 -3.68
CA GLU A 51 -40.92 0.44 -3.03
C GLU A 51 -41.94 0.45 -1.89
N SER A 52 -43.06 -0.27 -2.06
CA SER A 52 -44.12 -0.38 -1.06
C SER A 52 -43.76 -1.28 0.13
N SER A 53 -42.72 -2.11 0.00
CA SER A 53 -42.32 -3.06 1.02
C SER A 53 -41.79 -2.40 2.30
N TYR A 54 -41.92 -3.11 3.43
CA TYR A 54 -41.62 -2.58 4.77
C TYR A 54 -40.19 -2.04 4.94
N PHE A 55 -39.21 -2.68 4.30
CA PHE A 55 -37.81 -2.26 4.44
C PHE A 55 -37.53 -0.87 3.83
N ASN A 56 -38.33 -0.46 2.83
CA ASN A 56 -38.19 0.85 2.19
C ASN A 56 -39.16 1.89 2.77
N SER A 57 -40.42 1.51 3.00
CA SER A 57 -41.48 2.40 3.48
C SER A 57 -41.37 2.79 4.95
N SER A 58 -40.65 2.00 5.76
CA SER A 58 -40.49 2.29 7.18
C SER A 58 -39.60 3.51 7.46
N ASN A 59 -40.16 4.51 8.13
CA ASN A 59 -39.45 5.68 8.63
C ASN A 59 -38.83 5.48 10.02
N LYS A 60 -38.93 4.28 10.61
CA LYS A 60 -38.45 4.00 11.98
C LYS A 60 -36.96 4.27 12.15
N ILE A 61 -36.13 3.90 11.16
CA ILE A 61 -34.67 4.09 11.22
C ILE A 61 -34.33 5.59 11.24
N ILE A 62 -35.07 6.41 10.48
CA ILE A 62 -34.84 7.86 10.42
C ILE A 62 -35.20 8.49 11.76
N LYS A 63 -36.40 8.19 12.28
CA LYS A 63 -36.85 8.69 13.58
C LYS A 63 -35.91 8.29 14.72
N LEU A 64 -35.50 7.03 14.76
CA LEU A 64 -34.60 6.54 15.79
C LEU A 64 -33.21 7.18 15.69
N ALA A 65 -32.73 7.48 14.48
CA ALA A 65 -31.47 8.21 14.30
C ALA A 65 -31.55 9.65 14.81
N ASP A 66 -32.67 10.33 14.56
CA ASP A 66 -32.93 11.68 15.05
C ASP A 66 -33.05 11.72 16.59
N GLU A 67 -33.78 10.77 17.19
CA GLU A 67 -33.89 10.62 18.64
C GLU A 67 -32.52 10.37 19.31
N VAL A 68 -31.70 9.48 18.73
CA VAL A 68 -30.34 9.21 19.23
C VAL A 68 -29.46 10.46 19.15
N GLU A 69 -29.60 11.25 18.08
CA GLU A 69 -28.87 12.51 17.92
C GLU A 69 -29.29 13.54 18.97
N GLU A 70 -30.60 13.75 19.19
CA GLU A 70 -31.12 14.70 20.19
C GLU A 70 -30.67 14.34 21.61
N ILE A 71 -30.79 13.06 21.98
CA ILE A 71 -30.34 12.57 23.29
C ILE A 71 -28.82 12.79 23.45
N PHE A 72 -28.04 12.53 22.40
CA PHE A 72 -26.59 12.70 22.46
C PHE A 72 -26.20 14.17 22.59
N VAL A 73 -26.89 15.07 21.89
CA VAL A 73 -26.63 16.52 21.95
C VAL A 73 -26.89 17.05 23.37
N LYS A 74 -28.06 16.69 23.93
CA LYS A 74 -28.50 17.13 25.26
C LYS A 74 -27.62 16.59 26.38
N GLN A 75 -27.23 15.32 26.31
CA GLN A 75 -26.48 14.67 27.40
C GLN A 75 -24.97 14.95 27.37
N PHE A 76 -24.36 15.14 26.18
CA PHE A 76 -22.90 15.13 26.05
C PHE A 76 -22.28 16.41 25.49
N THR A 77 -23.06 17.35 24.96
CA THR A 77 -22.49 18.52 24.24
C THR A 77 -23.02 19.89 24.63
N GLU A 78 -23.70 20.03 25.78
CA GLU A 78 -24.24 21.33 26.24
C GLU A 78 -25.02 22.03 25.12
N ASP A 79 -25.87 21.27 24.41
CA ASP A 79 -26.69 21.73 23.28
C ASP A 79 -25.92 22.12 21.99
N ASN A 80 -24.62 21.83 21.91
CA ASN A 80 -23.81 22.10 20.72
C ASN A 80 -23.84 20.95 19.69
N ARG A 81 -24.81 21.03 18.76
CA ARG A 81 -25.01 20.04 17.68
C ARG A 81 -23.78 19.80 16.79
N ARG A 82 -22.96 20.82 16.52
CA ARG A 82 -21.74 20.65 15.67
C ARG A 82 -20.70 19.77 16.35
N LYS A 83 -20.51 19.95 17.66
CA LYS A 83 -19.59 19.14 18.46
C LYS A 83 -20.08 17.70 18.55
N ALA A 84 -21.38 17.49 18.70
CA ALA A 84 -22.01 16.16 18.71
C ALA A 84 -21.80 15.43 17.38
N MET A 85 -22.07 16.09 16.26
CA MET A 85 -21.94 15.50 14.93
C MET A 85 -20.50 15.08 14.62
N LYS A 86 -19.50 15.82 15.11
CA LYS A 86 -18.08 15.45 14.99
C LYS A 86 -17.75 14.15 15.74
N TYR A 87 -18.44 13.87 16.84
CA TYR A 87 -18.27 12.62 17.60
C TYR A 87 -19.10 11.47 17.05
N LEU A 88 -20.34 11.71 16.60
CA LEU A 88 -21.23 10.68 16.06
C LEU A 88 -20.79 10.22 14.66
N LYS A 89 -20.27 11.13 13.85
CA LYS A 89 -19.83 10.86 12.48
C LYS A 89 -18.35 11.22 12.33
N PRO A 90 -17.43 10.37 12.84
CA PRO A 90 -16.01 10.58 12.59
C PRO A 90 -15.80 10.49 11.08
N THR A 91 -15.56 11.64 10.45
CA THR A 91 -15.26 11.71 9.02
C THR A 91 -14.06 10.79 8.78
N GLN A 92 -14.28 9.68 8.08
CA GLN A 92 -13.17 8.86 7.62
C GLN A 92 -12.26 9.77 6.81
N ARG A 93 -10.99 9.83 7.21
CA ARG A 93 -9.96 10.59 6.50
C ARG A 93 -9.99 10.07 5.06
N LYS A 94 -10.38 10.93 4.11
CA LYS A 94 -10.29 10.57 2.70
C LYS A 94 -8.82 10.23 2.46
N GLU A 95 -8.54 8.97 2.17
CA GLU A 95 -7.25 8.50 1.68
C GLU A 95 -6.88 9.44 0.54
N SER A 96 -5.79 10.19 0.70
CA SER A 96 -5.41 11.19 -0.28
C SER A 96 -4.91 10.48 -1.52
N HIS A 97 -5.75 10.43 -2.57
CA HIS A 97 -5.39 9.90 -3.88
C HIS A 97 -4.16 10.60 -4.49
N ALA A 98 -3.82 11.80 -4.00
CA ALA A 98 -2.61 12.51 -4.38
C ALA A 98 -1.34 11.69 -4.08
N VAL A 99 -1.30 10.96 -2.96
CA VAL A 99 -0.13 10.15 -2.59
C VAL A 99 0.10 9.04 -3.61
N THR A 100 -0.96 8.34 -4.02
CA THR A 100 -0.87 7.29 -5.04
C THR A 100 -0.50 7.84 -6.41
N PHE A 101 -1.04 9.01 -6.77
CA PHE A 101 -0.71 9.71 -8.01
C PHE A 101 0.78 10.11 -8.07
N PHE A 102 1.30 10.73 -7.02
CA PHE A 102 2.71 11.13 -6.96
C PHE A 102 3.64 9.92 -6.99
N ILE A 103 3.33 8.84 -6.27
CA ILE A 103 4.11 7.59 -6.34
C ILE A 103 4.17 7.06 -7.78
N GLY A 104 3.03 7.03 -8.48
CA GLY A 104 2.97 6.59 -9.87
C GLY A 104 3.77 7.48 -10.82
N LEU A 105 3.65 8.80 -10.68
CA LEU A 105 4.36 9.78 -11.48
C LEU A 105 5.88 9.64 -11.33
N PHE A 106 6.39 9.61 -10.10
CA PHE A 106 7.84 9.49 -9.85
C PHE A 106 8.39 8.13 -10.30
N THR A 107 7.63 7.04 -10.11
CA THR A 107 8.03 5.71 -10.60
C THR A 107 8.07 5.66 -12.12
N GLY A 108 7.10 6.28 -12.81
CA GLY A 108 7.09 6.38 -14.27
C GLY A 108 8.27 7.18 -14.82
N CYS A 109 8.59 8.33 -14.22
CA CYS A 109 9.77 9.12 -14.59
C CYS A 109 11.07 8.34 -14.40
N PHE A 110 11.20 7.57 -13.31
CA PHE A 110 12.37 6.72 -13.09
C PHE A 110 12.55 5.67 -14.20
N ILE A 111 11.48 4.95 -14.56
CA ILE A 111 11.54 3.92 -15.61
C ILE A 111 11.93 4.54 -16.95
N ALA A 112 11.37 5.70 -17.31
CA ALA A 112 11.70 6.40 -18.55
C ALA A 112 13.17 6.81 -18.62
N LEU A 113 13.72 7.36 -17.53
CA LEU A 113 15.14 7.73 -17.44
C LEU A 113 16.06 6.50 -17.46
N PHE A 114 15.66 5.41 -16.79
CA PHE A 114 16.40 4.16 -16.77
C PHE A 114 16.45 3.49 -18.14
N VAL A 115 15.34 3.48 -18.88
CA VAL A 115 15.29 3.00 -20.27
C VAL A 115 16.15 3.88 -21.17
N GLY A 116 16.09 5.21 -21.00
CA GLY A 116 16.97 6.14 -21.71
C GLY A 116 18.46 5.86 -21.45
N TYR A 117 18.83 5.58 -20.19
CA TYR A 117 20.18 5.16 -19.81
C TYR A 117 20.56 3.81 -20.41
N ALA A 118 19.67 2.82 -20.38
CA ALA A 118 19.92 1.49 -20.95
C ALA A 118 20.11 1.54 -22.47
N ILE A 119 19.30 2.34 -23.18
CA ILE A 119 19.46 2.58 -24.62
C ILE A 119 20.80 3.26 -24.88
N MET A 120 21.15 4.30 -24.13
CA MET A 120 22.41 5.00 -24.27
C MET A 120 23.60 4.05 -24.02
N ALA A 121 23.59 3.32 -22.91
CA ALA A 121 24.61 2.32 -22.58
C ALA A 121 24.72 1.22 -23.66
N HIS A 122 23.61 0.78 -24.25
CA HIS A 122 23.61 -0.18 -25.33
C HIS A 122 24.18 0.41 -26.63
N THR A 123 23.85 1.66 -26.96
CA THR A 123 24.41 2.36 -28.14
C THR A 123 25.88 2.73 -27.97
N THR A 124 26.34 2.97 -26.74
CA THR A 124 27.74 3.25 -26.39
C THR A 124 28.54 1.95 -26.13
N GLY A 125 27.88 0.79 -26.18
CA GLY A 125 28.46 -0.55 -25.93
C GLY A 125 29.37 -1.10 -27.04
N THR A 126 29.69 -0.31 -28.06
CA THR A 126 30.75 -0.61 -29.02
C THR A 126 31.74 0.54 -29.00
N TYR A 127 32.89 0.31 -28.37
CA TYR A 127 34.07 1.18 -28.38
C TYR A 127 34.51 1.49 -29.82
N GLY A 128 33.91 2.52 -30.42
CA GLY A 128 34.36 3.17 -31.64
C GLY A 128 34.99 4.51 -31.28
N PRO A 129 36.26 4.76 -31.62
CA PRO A 129 36.96 5.98 -31.23
C PRO A 129 36.59 7.12 -32.18
N GLN A 130 35.35 7.60 -32.15
CA GLN A 130 34.92 8.89 -32.71
C GLN A 130 33.39 9.00 -32.65
N THR A 131 32.88 9.87 -31.78
CA THR A 131 32.09 11.07 -32.14
C THR A 131 31.64 11.79 -30.86
N ASN A 132 32.07 13.04 -30.74
CA ASN A 132 31.67 14.06 -29.76
C ASN A 132 31.93 13.79 -28.26
N THR A 133 33.16 14.03 -27.84
CA THR A 133 33.66 14.05 -26.45
C THR A 133 32.78 14.87 -25.49
N ILE A 134 32.17 15.96 -25.97
CA ILE A 134 31.36 16.88 -25.17
C ILE A 134 30.06 16.22 -24.66
N TYR A 135 29.42 15.35 -25.45
CA TYR A 135 28.21 14.64 -25.02
C TYR A 135 28.54 13.58 -23.97
N MET A 136 29.64 12.86 -24.13
CA MET A 136 30.04 11.82 -23.18
C MET A 136 30.48 12.41 -21.84
N GLU A 137 31.14 13.58 -21.84
CA GLU A 137 31.63 14.25 -20.63
C GLU A 137 30.52 14.95 -19.83
N THR A 138 29.44 15.40 -20.48
CA THR A 138 28.32 16.09 -19.80
C THR A 138 27.17 15.15 -19.44
N VAL A 139 26.84 14.21 -20.33
CA VAL A 139 25.67 13.33 -20.17
C VAL A 139 25.94 12.20 -19.19
N TYR A 140 27.15 11.61 -19.16
CA TYR A 140 27.46 10.54 -18.19
C TYR A 140 27.38 11.01 -16.74
N PRO A 141 27.99 12.13 -16.33
CA PRO A 141 27.89 12.59 -14.95
C PRO A 141 26.46 12.98 -14.59
N LEU A 142 25.75 13.71 -15.44
CA LEU A 142 24.35 14.09 -15.18
C LEU A 142 23.46 12.86 -15.03
N LEU A 143 23.51 11.94 -15.99
CA LEU A 143 22.67 10.75 -16.01
C LEU A 143 23.04 9.75 -14.90
N SER A 144 24.32 9.66 -14.54
CA SER A 144 24.80 8.88 -13.40
C SER A 144 24.32 9.47 -12.08
N MET A 145 24.45 10.78 -11.88
CA MET A 145 24.00 11.46 -10.66
C MET A 145 22.48 11.35 -10.47
N PHE A 146 21.69 11.50 -11.54
CA PHE A 146 20.25 11.29 -11.48
C PHE A 146 19.89 9.83 -11.23
N SER A 147 20.53 8.87 -11.92
CA SER A 147 20.25 7.44 -11.73
C SER A 147 20.59 6.96 -10.31
N LEU A 148 21.68 7.46 -9.73
CA LEU A 148 22.09 7.18 -8.35
C LEU A 148 21.11 7.79 -7.34
N LEU A 149 20.65 9.02 -7.57
CA LEU A 149 19.66 9.68 -6.73
C LEU A 149 18.32 8.94 -6.74
N PHE A 150 17.87 8.47 -7.90
CA PHE A 150 16.66 7.63 -7.97
C PHE A 150 16.86 6.25 -7.35
N LEU A 151 18.03 5.63 -7.54
CA LEU A 151 18.38 4.36 -6.87
C LEU A 151 18.35 4.51 -5.34
N HIS A 152 18.86 5.63 -4.82
CA HIS A 152 18.83 5.94 -3.40
C HIS A 152 17.40 6.10 -2.88
N PHE A 153 16.53 6.83 -3.60
CA PHE A 153 15.11 6.92 -3.24
C PHE A 153 14.40 5.56 -3.32
N PHE A 154 14.74 4.72 -4.29
CA PHE A 154 14.20 3.38 -4.41
C PHE A 154 14.64 2.49 -3.25
N LEU A 155 15.92 2.47 -2.89
CA LEU A 155 16.46 1.74 -1.75
C LEU A 155 15.87 2.26 -0.43
N TYR A 156 15.70 3.56 -0.28
CA TYR A 156 15.03 4.18 0.87
C TYR A 156 13.55 3.77 0.95
N GLY A 157 12.86 3.71 -0.19
CA GLY A 157 11.49 3.19 -0.29
C GLY A 157 11.40 1.70 0.10
N CYS A 158 12.33 0.87 -0.38
CA CYS A 158 12.46 -0.53 0.04
C CYS A 158 12.77 -0.64 1.54
N ASN A 159 13.62 0.23 2.08
CA ASN A 159 13.95 0.27 3.50
C ASN A 159 12.71 0.63 4.34
N ILE A 160 11.95 1.66 3.97
CA ILE A 160 10.68 2.01 4.63
C ILE A 160 9.66 0.87 4.51
N PHE A 161 9.56 0.21 3.36
CA PHE A 161 8.66 -0.91 3.18
C PHE A 161 9.03 -2.10 4.06
N MET A 162 10.31 -2.44 4.12
CA MET A 162 10.85 -3.47 5.00
C MET A 162 10.65 -3.07 6.46
N TRP A 163 10.91 -1.81 6.83
CA TRP A 163 10.69 -1.25 8.17
C TRP A 163 9.22 -1.30 8.59
N ARG A 164 8.29 -1.02 7.67
CA ARG A 164 6.85 -1.12 7.94
C ARG A 164 6.41 -2.57 8.11
N LYS A 165 7.03 -3.50 7.39
CA LYS A 165 6.79 -4.94 7.52
C LYS A 165 7.40 -5.49 8.81
N THR A 166 8.60 -5.05 9.20
CA THR A 166 9.23 -5.41 10.48
C THR A 166 8.52 -4.77 11.66
N LEU A 167 7.97 -3.56 11.54
CA LEU A 167 7.03 -2.99 12.52
C LEU A 167 5.76 -3.83 12.63
N GLY A 168 5.25 -4.38 11.52
CA GLY A 168 4.16 -5.34 11.53
C GLY A 168 4.53 -6.64 12.25
N VAL A 169 5.74 -7.17 12.02
CA VAL A 169 6.26 -8.35 12.73
C VAL A 169 6.49 -8.04 14.21
N LEU A 170 7.02 -6.87 14.56
CA LEU A 170 7.21 -6.38 15.92
C LEU A 170 5.85 -6.20 16.63
N PHE A 171 4.84 -5.68 15.92
CA PHE A 171 3.49 -5.52 16.44
C PHE A 171 2.81 -6.88 16.66
N VAL A 172 2.99 -7.84 15.75
CA VAL A 172 2.55 -9.23 15.93
C VAL A 172 3.29 -9.89 17.10
N HIS A 173 4.59 -9.64 17.23
CA HIS A 173 5.43 -10.12 18.33
C HIS A 173 5.00 -9.55 19.69
N LEU A 174 4.70 -8.25 19.76
CA LEU A 174 4.15 -7.58 20.95
C LEU A 174 2.73 -8.08 21.27
N SER A 175 1.89 -8.28 20.25
CA SER A 175 0.54 -8.84 20.42
C SER A 175 0.54 -10.31 20.86
N LEU A 176 1.59 -11.07 20.50
CA LEU A 176 1.81 -12.44 20.97
C LEU A 176 2.34 -12.46 22.42
N MET A 177 3.17 -11.49 22.81
CA MET A 177 3.60 -11.31 24.21
C MET A 177 2.42 -10.97 25.14
N GLU A 178 1.47 -10.13 24.70
CA GLU A 178 0.25 -9.83 25.48
C GLU A 178 -0.64 -11.05 25.71
N LYS A 179 -0.54 -12.09 24.87
CA LYS A 179 -1.33 -13.34 24.97
C LYS A 179 -0.67 -14.44 25.82
N GLY A 180 0.45 -14.16 26.48
CA GLY A 180 1.05 -15.04 27.49
C GLY A 180 1.99 -16.14 26.94
N TYR A 181 2.52 -15.99 25.72
CA TYR A 181 3.53 -16.90 25.19
C TYR A 181 4.89 -16.70 25.88
N THR A 182 5.58 -17.80 26.20
CA THR A 182 6.85 -17.82 26.94
C THR A 182 7.99 -17.16 26.16
N TYR A 183 8.82 -16.35 26.84
CA TYR A 183 9.93 -15.54 26.28
C TYR A 183 10.82 -16.29 25.27
N SER A 184 11.08 -17.58 25.53
CA SER A 184 11.94 -18.43 24.69
C SER A 184 11.37 -18.73 23.29
N GLN A 185 10.04 -18.72 23.08
CA GLN A 185 9.44 -18.97 21.76
C GLN A 185 9.42 -17.72 20.87
N VAL A 186 9.52 -16.55 21.50
CA VAL A 186 9.35 -15.24 20.86
C VAL A 186 10.69 -14.76 20.28
N GLU A 187 11.82 -15.15 20.90
CA GLU A 187 13.20 -14.93 20.45
C GLU A 187 13.60 -15.79 19.24
N LEU A 188 12.89 -16.89 18.98
CA LEU A 188 13.11 -17.75 17.81
C LEU A 188 12.62 -17.11 16.50
N ILE A 189 11.70 -16.15 16.55
CA ILE A 189 11.06 -15.55 15.37
C ILE A 189 12.06 -14.73 14.54
N PRO A 190 12.88 -13.82 15.12
CA PRO A 190 13.96 -13.15 14.39
C PRO A 190 14.99 -14.14 13.82
N GLY A 191 15.35 -15.19 14.57
CA GLY A 191 16.28 -16.23 14.12
C GLY A 191 15.76 -17.03 12.93
N LEU A 192 14.48 -17.41 12.95
CA LEU A 192 13.83 -18.13 11.85
C LEU A 192 13.72 -17.26 10.59
N LEU A 193 13.44 -15.96 10.74
CA LEU A 193 13.41 -15.00 9.64
C LEU A 193 14.79 -14.81 9.00
N LEU A 194 15.84 -14.70 9.82
CA LEU A 194 17.21 -14.60 9.35
C LEU A 194 17.65 -15.89 8.64
N LEU A 195 17.29 -17.05 9.19
CA LEU A 195 17.52 -18.35 8.56
C LEU A 195 16.77 -18.47 7.21
N ALA A 196 15.51 -18.08 7.16
CA ALA A 196 14.73 -18.08 5.93
C ALA A 196 15.31 -17.14 4.86
N PHE A 197 15.86 -15.99 5.26
CA PHE A 197 16.58 -15.08 4.36
C PHE A 197 17.86 -15.69 3.80
N LEU A 198 18.66 -16.35 4.64
CA LEU A 198 19.87 -17.07 4.21
C LEU A 198 19.53 -18.24 3.28
N VAL A 199 18.49 -19.01 3.60
CA VAL A 199 18.00 -20.09 2.73
C VAL A 199 17.53 -19.54 1.40
N LEU A 200 16.78 -18.43 1.40
CA LEU A 200 16.32 -17.78 0.15
C LEU A 200 17.48 -17.24 -0.69
N LEU A 201 18.58 -16.77 -0.09
CA LEU A 201 19.77 -16.37 -0.84
C LEU A 201 20.46 -17.53 -1.56
N VAL A 202 20.46 -18.73 -0.96
CA VAL A 202 21.12 -19.93 -1.48
C VAL A 202 20.19 -20.79 -2.35
N CYS A 203 18.87 -20.60 -2.22
CA CYS A 203 17.86 -21.45 -2.86
C CYS A 203 17.85 -21.31 -4.40
N PRO A 204 17.90 -22.42 -5.15
CA PRO A 204 17.92 -22.42 -6.62
C PRO A 204 16.56 -22.14 -7.30
N ILE A 205 15.49 -21.98 -6.51
CA ILE A 205 14.10 -21.78 -6.98
C ILE A 205 13.93 -20.36 -7.54
N ASP A 206 13.21 -20.22 -8.68
CA ASP A 206 12.91 -18.95 -9.37
C ASP A 206 11.84 -18.10 -8.65
N ILE A 207 11.95 -17.96 -7.34
CA ILE A 207 11.14 -17.02 -6.53
C ILE A 207 12.09 -15.90 -6.08
N VAL A 208 11.76 -14.65 -6.44
CA VAL A 208 12.57 -13.43 -6.23
C VAL A 208 13.87 -13.41 -7.06
N TYR A 209 13.74 -13.07 -8.35
CA TYR A 209 14.83 -12.65 -9.28
C TYR A 209 16.20 -13.31 -9.06
N LYS A 210 16.33 -14.55 -9.52
CA LYS A 210 17.52 -15.42 -9.43
C LYS A 210 18.84 -14.75 -9.82
N SER A 211 18.86 -13.98 -10.91
CA SER A 211 20.08 -13.34 -11.44
C SER A 211 20.69 -12.28 -10.51
N SER A 212 19.88 -11.65 -9.65
CA SER A 212 20.33 -10.63 -8.70
C SER A 212 21.04 -11.24 -7.49
N ARG A 213 20.53 -12.35 -6.95
CA ARG A 213 21.11 -13.06 -5.79
C ARG A 213 22.53 -13.57 -6.07
N TYR A 214 22.72 -14.24 -7.21
CA TYR A 214 24.03 -14.79 -7.57
C TYR A 214 25.06 -13.70 -7.89
N ARG A 215 24.61 -12.56 -8.47
CA ARG A 215 25.49 -11.41 -8.69
C ARG A 215 25.91 -10.77 -7.37
N LEU A 216 24.99 -10.61 -6.42
CA LEU A 216 25.28 -10.10 -5.07
C LEU A 216 26.20 -11.03 -4.27
N LEU A 217 25.97 -12.34 -4.31
CA LEU A 217 26.86 -13.34 -3.70
C LEU A 217 28.25 -13.35 -4.33
N SER A 218 28.33 -13.20 -5.65
CA SER A 218 29.61 -13.11 -6.37
C SER A 218 30.37 -11.84 -5.99
N VAL A 219 29.70 -10.71 -5.81
CA VAL A 219 30.32 -9.44 -5.39
C VAL A 219 30.79 -9.52 -3.93
N LEU A 220 29.96 -10.03 -3.01
CA LEU A 220 30.38 -10.26 -1.62
C LEU A 220 31.58 -11.20 -1.53
N ARG A 221 31.59 -12.29 -2.31
CA ARG A 221 32.74 -13.20 -2.42
C ARG A 221 33.98 -12.46 -2.91
N ASN A 222 33.84 -11.62 -3.94
CA ASN A 222 34.96 -10.86 -4.50
C ASN A 222 35.47 -9.78 -3.54
N ILE A 223 34.61 -9.18 -2.71
CA ILE A 223 34.99 -8.24 -1.65
C ILE A 223 35.75 -8.96 -0.53
N ILE A 224 35.30 -10.15 -0.10
CA ILE A 224 35.98 -10.96 0.92
C ILE A 224 37.33 -11.50 0.41
N LEU A 225 37.39 -11.92 -0.87
CA LEU A 225 38.60 -12.39 -1.54
C LEU A 225 39.37 -11.24 -2.24
N SER A 226 39.08 -9.99 -1.89
CA SER A 226 39.73 -8.78 -2.44
C SER A 226 41.27 -8.83 -2.43
N PRO A 227 41.95 -9.44 -1.43
CA PRO A 227 43.40 -9.56 -1.46
C PRO A 227 43.97 -10.46 -2.57
N LEU A 228 43.13 -11.27 -3.23
CA LEU A 228 43.55 -12.34 -4.15
C LEU A 228 43.13 -12.10 -5.61
N TYR A 229 42.36 -11.04 -5.91
CA TYR A 229 41.84 -10.76 -7.26
C TYR A 229 41.89 -9.27 -7.63
N LYS A 230 41.81 -8.96 -8.93
CA LYS A 230 41.75 -7.59 -9.44
C LYS A 230 40.41 -6.96 -9.10
N VAL A 231 40.43 -5.99 -8.18
CA VAL A 231 39.24 -5.28 -7.69
C VAL A 231 38.61 -4.44 -8.80
N VAL A 232 37.31 -4.63 -9.03
CA VAL A 232 36.52 -3.82 -9.98
C VAL A 232 35.92 -2.63 -9.22
N MET A 233 35.75 -1.48 -9.88
CA MET A 233 35.23 -0.25 -9.25
C MET A 233 33.91 -0.46 -8.47
N LEU A 234 33.08 -1.40 -8.93
CA LEU A 234 31.83 -1.79 -8.26
C LEU A 234 32.08 -2.38 -6.86
N ASP A 235 33.12 -3.20 -6.69
CA ASP A 235 33.46 -3.85 -5.43
C ASP A 235 33.99 -2.81 -4.41
N PHE A 236 34.77 -1.83 -4.88
CA PHE A 236 35.27 -0.72 -4.06
C PHE A 236 34.14 0.20 -3.58
N PHE A 237 33.22 0.58 -4.47
CA PHE A 237 32.08 1.43 -4.14
C PHE A 237 31.10 0.74 -3.17
N MET A 238 30.86 -0.56 -3.33
CA MET A 238 30.02 -1.33 -2.40
C MET A 238 30.68 -1.51 -1.02
N ALA A 239 31.99 -1.73 -0.97
CA ALA A 239 32.72 -1.81 0.30
C ALA A 239 32.70 -0.48 1.06
N ASP A 240 32.84 0.65 0.36
CA ASP A 240 32.79 1.99 0.95
C ASP A 240 31.40 2.31 1.54
N GLN A 241 30.31 1.92 0.86
CA GLN A 241 28.94 2.05 1.37
C GLN A 241 28.64 1.15 2.58
N LEU A 242 29.31 -0.02 2.70
CA LEU A 242 29.17 -0.88 3.88
C LEU A 242 29.96 -0.37 5.10
N CYS A 243 30.99 0.44 4.86
CA CYS A 243 31.85 1.00 5.90
C CYS A 243 31.46 2.43 6.33
N SER A 244 30.64 3.12 5.52
CA SER A 244 30.05 4.41 5.87
C SER A 244 28.85 4.21 6.81
N GLN A 245 29.11 4.29 8.11
CA GLN A 245 28.11 4.26 9.17
C GLN A 245 27.42 5.62 9.36
#